data_AF-A0A4P9VL36-F1
#
_entry.id   AF-A0A4P9VL36-F1
#
_cell.length_a   1.000
_cell.length_b   1.000
_cell.length_c   1.000
_cell.angle_alpha   90.00
_cell.angle_beta   90.00
_cell.angle_gamma   90.00
#
_symmetry.space_group_name_H-M   'P 1'
#
loop_
_entity.id
_entity.type
_entity.pdbx_description
1 polymer ?
#
loop_
_entity_poly.entity_id
_entity_poly.type
_entity_poly.pdbx_seq_one_letter_code
_entity_poly.pdbx_strand_id
1 'polypeptide(L)'
;MTLDLVAFRRSGIVDNVYTKIVAVFFLFLNAVCTFSDDRFKNIKVLLEEEQYEEAISQLERLPKEDTAPNPRVLNAVGWAYLKLNNYVKAEKYLKASFEQAKILGNKEAAVISSNNLGILSYLKNDLDQAEDYFDIGKERKSETALIYLDLIENKKKQIEFQDALLTGIKSRRDQDFKAAIASYNNALVIQPNDVATLEFKGYALLRNDQYELAIEALERAKSLDPTRKLVHLNLVKAYCLMQSDHGVKQSIKESLLGEKQFVDWYTVDLEFRRMCHHSKYLSELVNRHELNG
;
A
#
# COMPACT_ATOMS: atom_id res chain seq x y z
N MET A 1 17.08 -15.82 -22.46
CA MET A 1 17.54 -16.21 -21.11
C MET A 1 16.31 -16.67 -20.33
N THR A 2 16.03 -17.98 -20.34
CA THR A 2 14.90 -18.59 -19.63
C THR A 2 15.16 -18.52 -18.13
N LEU A 3 14.56 -17.54 -17.46
CA LEU A 3 14.54 -17.46 -16.01
C LEU A 3 13.60 -18.56 -15.49
N ASP A 4 14.18 -19.53 -14.79
CA ASP A 4 13.48 -20.65 -14.21
C ASP A 4 12.65 -20.16 -13.00
N LEU A 5 11.37 -19.89 -13.25
CA LEU A 5 10.38 -19.45 -12.24
C LEU A 5 10.28 -20.42 -11.05
N VAL A 6 10.63 -21.70 -11.25
CA VAL A 6 10.64 -22.71 -10.19
C VAL A 6 11.83 -22.52 -9.25
N ALA A 7 12.97 -22.06 -9.76
CA ALA A 7 14.15 -21.74 -8.94
C ALA A 7 13.93 -20.47 -8.10
N PHE A 8 13.21 -19.49 -8.64
CA PHE A 8 12.90 -18.25 -7.91
C PHE A 8 11.90 -18.47 -6.76
N ARG A 9 10.93 -19.38 -6.92
CA ARG A 9 10.03 -19.79 -5.83
C ARG A 9 10.72 -20.51 -4.67
N ARG A 10 11.83 -21.21 -4.95
CA ARG A 10 12.57 -21.99 -3.93
C ARG A 10 13.57 -21.17 -3.12
N SER A 11 13.97 -19.99 -3.60
CA SER A 11 15.03 -19.21 -2.97
C SER A 11 14.57 -18.47 -1.71
N GLY A 12 13.26 -18.35 -1.44
CA GLY A 12 12.73 -17.65 -0.26
C GLY A 12 13.14 -16.17 -0.19
N ILE A 13 13.73 -15.64 -1.26
CA ILE A 13 14.32 -14.31 -1.32
C ILE A 13 13.40 -13.45 -2.19
N VAL A 14 12.64 -12.64 -1.45
CA VAL A 14 11.78 -11.50 -1.83
C VAL A 14 10.35 -11.80 -2.31
N ASP A 15 9.44 -11.89 -1.33
CA ASP A 15 8.03 -11.46 -1.38
C ASP A 15 7.93 -9.95 -1.72
N ASN A 16 8.49 -9.52 -2.85
CA ASN A 16 8.28 -8.17 -3.35
C ASN A 16 7.06 -8.16 -4.28
N VAL A 17 6.20 -7.17 -4.12
CA VAL A 17 5.18 -6.78 -5.09
C VAL A 17 5.80 -6.70 -6.50
N TYR A 18 7.04 -6.22 -6.61
CA TYR A 18 7.81 -6.21 -7.87
C TYR A 18 8.04 -7.61 -8.46
N THR A 19 8.42 -8.60 -7.65
CA THR A 19 8.61 -9.99 -8.09
C THR A 19 7.28 -10.60 -8.53
N LYS A 20 6.18 -10.32 -7.83
CA LYS A 20 4.83 -10.78 -8.17
C LYS A 20 4.32 -10.13 -9.46
N ILE A 21 4.53 -8.84 -9.67
CA ILE A 21 4.18 -8.11 -10.90
C ILE A 21 4.99 -8.63 -12.10
N VAL A 22 6.30 -8.84 -11.91
CA VAL A 22 7.17 -9.41 -12.96
C VAL A 22 6.77 -10.85 -13.26
N ALA A 23 6.47 -11.67 -12.25
CA ALA A 23 5.96 -13.03 -12.43
C ALA A 23 4.63 -13.05 -13.18
N VAL A 24 3.72 -12.12 -12.92
CA VAL A 24 2.46 -11.94 -13.67
C VAL A 24 2.73 -11.64 -15.15
N PHE A 25 3.69 -10.79 -15.46
CA PHE A 25 4.09 -10.48 -16.84
C PHE A 25 4.55 -11.76 -17.58
N PHE A 26 5.33 -12.62 -16.92
CA PHE A 26 5.84 -13.88 -17.49
C PHE A 26 4.81 -15.03 -17.52
N LEU A 27 3.90 -15.11 -16.54
CA LEU A 27 2.83 -16.11 -16.52
C LEU A 27 1.85 -15.90 -17.68
N PHE A 28 1.63 -14.64 -18.08
CA PHE A 28 0.67 -14.30 -19.12
C PHE A 28 1.15 -14.66 -20.54
N LEU A 29 2.44 -14.49 -20.86
CA LEU A 29 3.01 -14.95 -22.14
C LEU A 29 2.75 -16.45 -22.37
N ASN A 30 2.82 -17.25 -21.29
CA ASN A 30 2.60 -18.70 -21.35
C ASN A 30 1.11 -19.07 -21.48
N ALA A 31 0.21 -18.36 -20.78
CA ALA A 31 -1.23 -18.61 -20.80
C ALA A 31 -1.94 -18.15 -22.09
N VAL A 32 -1.40 -17.15 -22.80
CA VAL A 32 -1.90 -16.75 -24.13
C VAL A 32 -1.72 -17.89 -25.16
N CYS A 33 -0.90 -18.90 -24.86
CA CYS A 33 -0.22 -19.67 -25.91
C CYS A 33 -0.34 -21.20 -25.81
N THR A 34 -1.54 -21.72 -25.58
CA THR A 34 -1.89 -23.09 -26.04
C THR A 34 -2.55 -23.04 -27.42
N PHE A 35 -1.97 -22.27 -28.36
CA PHE A 35 -2.31 -22.34 -29.77
C PHE A 35 -1.53 -23.50 -30.40
N SER A 36 -2.16 -24.66 -30.54
CA SER A 36 -1.64 -25.73 -31.39
C SER A 36 -1.86 -25.46 -32.88
N ASP A 37 -2.50 -24.33 -33.21
CA ASP A 37 -2.82 -23.89 -34.57
C ASP A 37 -1.70 -23.00 -35.11
N ASP A 38 -1.08 -23.44 -36.21
CA ASP A 38 0.06 -22.79 -36.87
C ASP A 38 -0.22 -21.33 -37.24
N ARG A 39 -1.49 -20.96 -37.45
CA ARG A 39 -1.91 -19.60 -37.80
C ARG A 39 -1.55 -18.54 -36.76
N PHE A 40 -1.38 -18.94 -35.49
CA PHE A 40 -1.14 -18.00 -34.38
C PHE A 40 0.31 -17.97 -33.87
N LYS A 41 1.20 -18.81 -34.43
CA LYS A 41 2.61 -18.87 -34.01
C LYS A 41 3.34 -17.54 -34.21
N ASN A 42 3.15 -16.90 -35.36
CA ASN A 42 3.79 -15.60 -35.64
C ASN A 42 3.21 -14.50 -34.75
N ILE A 43 1.89 -14.48 -34.56
CA ILE A 43 1.23 -13.50 -33.68
C ILE A 43 1.73 -13.63 -32.25
N LYS A 44 1.93 -14.86 -31.76
CA LYS A 44 2.54 -15.10 -30.45
C LYS A 44 3.90 -14.42 -30.36
N VAL A 45 4.80 -14.67 -31.31
CA VAL A 45 6.15 -14.07 -31.32
C VAL A 45 6.06 -12.54 -31.28
N LEU A 46 5.17 -11.94 -32.09
CA LEU A 46 4.97 -10.49 -32.09
C LEU A 46 4.52 -9.95 -30.73
N LEU A 47 3.62 -10.64 -30.04
CA LEU A 47 3.18 -10.26 -28.69
C LEU A 47 4.30 -10.42 -27.65
N GLU A 48 5.16 -11.43 -27.80
CA GLU A 48 6.33 -11.67 -26.93
C GLU A 48 7.46 -10.67 -27.16
N GLU A 49 7.62 -10.20 -28.41
CA GLU A 49 8.57 -9.16 -28.81
C GLU A 49 8.02 -7.74 -28.64
N GLU A 50 6.86 -7.59 -28.00
CA GLU A 50 6.17 -6.32 -27.75
C GLU A 50 5.80 -5.53 -29.02
N GLN A 51 5.69 -6.20 -30.16
CA GLN A 51 5.26 -5.65 -31.44
C GLN A 51 3.73 -5.65 -31.55
N TYR A 52 3.07 -4.90 -30.65
CA TYR A 52 1.63 -4.98 -30.45
C TYR A 52 0.80 -4.49 -31.64
N GLU A 53 1.23 -3.44 -32.34
CA GLU A 53 0.52 -2.91 -33.50
C GLU A 53 0.52 -3.90 -34.68
N GLU A 54 1.66 -4.54 -34.93
CA GLU A 54 1.76 -5.56 -35.98
C GLU A 54 0.99 -6.82 -35.58
N ALA A 55 1.04 -7.22 -34.31
CA ALA A 55 0.22 -8.31 -33.79
C ALA A 55 -1.28 -8.05 -34.00
N ILE A 56 -1.76 -6.83 -33.70
CA ILE A 56 -3.15 -6.41 -33.93
C ILE A 56 -3.49 -6.45 -35.43
N SER A 57 -2.62 -5.89 -36.27
CA SER A 57 -2.79 -5.89 -37.74
C SER A 57 -2.96 -7.31 -38.29
N GLN A 58 -2.14 -8.26 -37.82
CA GLN A 58 -2.25 -9.66 -38.24
C GLN A 58 -3.51 -10.33 -37.67
N LEU A 59 -3.85 -10.09 -36.41
CA LEU A 59 -5.07 -10.60 -35.78
C LEU A 59 -6.34 -10.11 -36.50
N GLU A 60 -6.38 -8.84 -36.93
CA GLU A 60 -7.52 -8.24 -37.63
C GLU A 60 -7.63 -8.70 -39.11
N ARG A 61 -6.52 -9.16 -39.71
CA ARG A 61 -6.48 -9.72 -41.08
C ARG A 61 -6.86 -11.19 -41.15
N LEU A 62 -6.95 -11.89 -40.01
CA LEU A 62 -7.38 -13.28 -40.01
C LEU A 62 -8.77 -13.39 -40.67
N PRO A 63 -9.01 -14.46 -41.47
CA PRO A 63 -10.31 -14.67 -42.06
C PRO A 63 -11.37 -14.64 -40.95
N LYS A 64 -12.39 -13.79 -41.12
CA LYS A 64 -13.59 -13.89 -40.30
C LYS A 64 -14.20 -15.24 -40.66
N GLU A 65 -14.00 -16.24 -39.81
CA GLU A 65 -14.66 -17.53 -39.99
C GLU A 65 -16.18 -17.28 -40.06
N ASP A 66 -16.92 -18.07 -40.86
CA ASP A 66 -18.39 -17.99 -40.91
C ASP A 66 -19.04 -18.35 -39.55
N THR A 67 -18.21 -18.78 -38.59
CA THR A 67 -18.53 -19.06 -37.19
C THR A 67 -18.11 -17.90 -36.28
N ALA A 68 -18.76 -17.80 -35.11
CA ALA A 68 -18.51 -16.74 -34.13
C ALA A 68 -17.01 -16.58 -33.77
N PRO A 69 -16.51 -15.36 -33.50
CA PRO A 69 -15.08 -15.09 -33.39
C PRO A 69 -14.42 -15.93 -32.28
N ASN A 70 -13.19 -16.40 -32.49
CA ASN A 70 -12.51 -17.19 -31.47
C ASN A 70 -12.21 -16.32 -30.22
N PRO A 71 -12.66 -16.71 -29.01
CA PRO A 71 -12.47 -15.91 -27.80
C PRO A 71 -10.99 -15.69 -27.46
N ARG A 72 -10.10 -16.64 -27.77
CA ARG A 72 -8.65 -16.48 -27.51
C ARG A 72 -8.04 -15.39 -28.40
N VAL A 73 -8.52 -15.25 -29.64
CA VAL A 73 -8.09 -14.20 -30.58
C VAL A 73 -8.55 -12.83 -30.10
N LEU A 74 -9.83 -12.72 -29.72
CA LEU A 74 -10.36 -11.49 -29.13
C LEU A 74 -9.60 -11.10 -27.85
N ASN A 75 -9.24 -12.06 -27.01
CA ASN A 75 -8.46 -11.84 -25.81
C ASN A 75 -7.06 -11.28 -26.13
N ALA A 76 -6.39 -11.86 -27.12
CA ALA A 76 -5.06 -11.42 -27.56
C ALA A 76 -5.09 -9.98 -28.10
N VAL A 77 -6.09 -9.63 -28.92
CA VAL A 77 -6.29 -8.25 -29.40
C VAL A 77 -6.54 -7.29 -28.23
N GLY A 78 -7.41 -7.68 -27.29
CA GLY A 78 -7.70 -6.89 -26.10
C GLY A 78 -6.45 -6.64 -25.25
N TRP A 79 -5.60 -7.66 -25.08
CA TRP A 79 -4.33 -7.55 -24.38
C TRP A 79 -3.33 -6.64 -25.09
N ALA A 80 -3.19 -6.76 -26.42
CA ALA A 80 -2.32 -5.88 -27.19
C ALA A 80 -2.75 -4.41 -27.02
N TYR A 81 -4.05 -4.12 -27.10
CA TYR A 81 -4.56 -2.77 -26.82
C TYR A 81 -4.35 -2.32 -25.37
N LEU A 82 -4.41 -3.24 -24.39
CA LEU A 82 -4.09 -2.95 -23.00
C LEU A 82 -2.64 -2.48 -22.87
N LYS A 83 -1.70 -3.17 -23.52
CA LYS A 83 -0.26 -2.83 -23.53
C LYS A 83 0.04 -1.51 -24.22
N LEU A 84 -0.75 -1.15 -25.22
CA LEU A 84 -0.73 0.16 -25.85
C LEU A 84 -1.44 1.26 -25.03
N ASN A 85 -1.84 0.97 -23.79
CA ASN A 85 -2.63 1.86 -22.91
C ASN A 85 -3.96 2.34 -23.54
N ASN A 86 -4.45 1.65 -24.57
CA ASN A 86 -5.73 1.95 -25.20
C ASN A 86 -6.85 1.19 -24.47
N TYR A 87 -7.19 1.68 -23.27
CA TYR A 87 -8.15 1.03 -22.38
C TYR A 87 -9.55 0.88 -22.96
N VAL A 88 -9.98 1.80 -23.83
CA VAL A 88 -11.29 1.74 -24.50
C VAL A 88 -11.36 0.55 -25.45
N LYS A 89 -10.34 0.38 -26.30
CA LYS A 89 -10.30 -0.76 -27.23
C LYS A 89 -10.01 -2.07 -26.48
N ALA A 90 -9.11 -2.05 -25.49
CA ALA A 90 -8.83 -3.20 -24.66
C ALA A 90 -10.11 -3.76 -24.03
N GLU A 91 -10.89 -2.90 -23.38
CA GLU A 91 -12.15 -3.28 -22.74
C GLU A 91 -13.14 -3.89 -23.73
N LYS A 92 -13.31 -3.27 -24.90
CA LYS A 92 -14.21 -3.75 -25.95
C LYS A 92 -13.88 -5.19 -26.34
N TYR A 93 -12.61 -5.47 -26.64
CA TYR A 93 -12.18 -6.79 -27.11
C TYR A 93 -12.15 -7.83 -25.99
N LEU A 94 -11.75 -7.46 -24.77
CA LEU A 94 -11.76 -8.36 -23.63
C LEU A 94 -13.18 -8.75 -23.20
N LYS A 95 -14.14 -7.82 -23.19
CA LYS A 95 -15.56 -8.13 -22.93
C LYS A 95 -16.15 -9.03 -24.02
N ALA A 96 -15.88 -8.73 -25.29
CA ALA A 96 -16.31 -9.58 -26.39
C ALA A 96 -15.74 -11.00 -26.28
N SER A 97 -14.46 -11.11 -25.91
CA SER A 97 -13.81 -12.40 -25.65
C SER A 97 -14.49 -13.19 -24.53
N PHE A 98 -14.75 -12.54 -23.40
CA PHE A 98 -15.37 -13.16 -22.24
C PHE A 98 -16.79 -13.67 -22.54
N GLU A 99 -17.63 -12.85 -23.18
CA GLU A 99 -18.99 -13.26 -23.56
C GLU A 99 -18.99 -14.38 -24.58
N GLN A 100 -18.09 -14.32 -25.56
CA GLN A 100 -17.97 -15.38 -26.56
C GLN A 100 -17.48 -16.69 -25.95
N ALA A 101 -16.57 -16.65 -24.97
CA ALA A 101 -16.14 -17.81 -24.23
C ALA A 101 -17.30 -18.46 -23.45
N LYS A 102 -18.18 -17.64 -22.85
CA LYS A 102 -19.40 -18.12 -22.17
C LYS A 102 -20.38 -18.77 -23.14
N ILE A 103 -20.65 -18.14 -24.29
CA ILE A 103 -21.54 -18.69 -25.34
C ILE A 103 -21.04 -20.06 -25.81
N LEU A 104 -19.73 -20.20 -26.00
CA LEU A 104 -19.11 -21.45 -26.46
C LEU A 104 -18.92 -22.48 -25.33
N GLY A 105 -19.24 -22.15 -24.07
CA GLY A 105 -18.93 -22.98 -22.91
C GLY A 105 -17.44 -23.20 -22.68
N ASN A 106 -16.57 -22.38 -23.30
CA ASN A 106 -15.12 -22.46 -23.16
C ASN A 106 -14.70 -21.84 -21.83
N LYS A 107 -14.72 -22.68 -20.81
CA LYS A 107 -14.42 -22.31 -19.44
C LYS A 107 -13.00 -21.75 -19.22
N GLU A 108 -12.02 -22.23 -19.97
CA GLU A 108 -10.63 -21.79 -19.86
C GLU A 108 -10.47 -20.38 -20.43
N ALA A 109 -10.96 -20.15 -21.64
CA ALA A 109 -10.96 -18.82 -22.24
C ALA A 109 -11.74 -17.80 -21.38
N ALA A 110 -12.86 -18.21 -20.77
CA ALA A 110 -13.62 -17.32 -19.88
C ALA A 110 -12.78 -16.86 -18.68
N VAL A 111 -11.99 -17.74 -18.06
CA VAL A 111 -11.07 -17.35 -16.96
C VAL A 111 -9.99 -16.38 -17.44
N ILE A 112 -9.37 -16.66 -18.59
CA ILE A 112 -8.31 -15.81 -19.13
C ILE A 112 -8.84 -14.41 -19.42
N SER A 113 -9.98 -14.32 -20.10
CA SER A 113 -10.59 -13.04 -20.46
C SER A 113 -11.09 -12.28 -19.24
N SER A 114 -11.66 -12.99 -18.24
CA SER A 114 -12.05 -12.39 -16.96
C SER A 114 -10.84 -11.84 -16.23
N ASN A 115 -9.75 -12.60 -16.11
CA ASN A 115 -8.52 -12.12 -15.48
C ASN A 115 -8.00 -10.85 -16.17
N ASN A 116 -8.01 -10.80 -17.51
CA ASN A 116 -7.60 -9.61 -18.23
C ASN A 116 -8.51 -8.40 -18.01
N LEU A 117 -9.81 -8.60 -17.88
CA LEU A 117 -10.74 -7.55 -17.47
C LEU A 117 -10.44 -7.08 -16.04
N GLY A 118 -10.12 -8.00 -15.12
CA GLY A 118 -9.69 -7.68 -13.76
C GLY A 118 -8.41 -6.85 -13.73
N ILE A 119 -7.42 -7.19 -14.55
CA ILE A 119 -6.18 -6.41 -14.71
C ILE A 119 -6.49 -5.01 -15.24
N LEU A 120 -7.33 -4.89 -16.26
CA LEU A 120 -7.75 -3.60 -16.81
C LEU A 120 -8.44 -2.73 -15.75
N SER A 121 -9.36 -3.29 -14.98
CA SER A 121 -10.06 -2.58 -13.90
C SER A 121 -9.09 -2.17 -12.78
N TYR A 122 -8.14 -3.04 -12.42
CA TYR A 122 -7.08 -2.72 -11.46
C TYR A 122 -6.22 -1.53 -11.93
N LEU A 123 -5.84 -1.50 -13.21
CA LEU A 123 -5.08 -0.39 -13.82
C LEU A 123 -5.87 0.92 -13.86
N LYS A 124 -7.20 0.84 -14.00
CA LYS A 124 -8.12 1.99 -13.87
C LYS A 124 -8.36 2.41 -12.42
N ASN A 125 -7.75 1.72 -11.45
CA ASN A 125 -7.96 1.92 -10.01
C ASN A 125 -9.39 1.60 -9.54
N ASP A 126 -10.15 0.82 -10.31
CA ASP A 126 -11.46 0.29 -9.92
C ASP A 126 -11.25 -1.09 -9.27
N LEU A 127 -10.96 -1.09 -7.97
CA LEU A 127 -10.55 -2.28 -7.23
C LEU A 127 -11.69 -3.27 -7.00
N ASP A 128 -12.92 -2.77 -6.85
CA ASP A 128 -14.09 -3.62 -6.61
C ASP A 128 -14.46 -4.36 -7.90
N GLN A 129 -14.50 -3.66 -9.04
CA GLN A 129 -14.72 -4.31 -10.32
C GLN A 129 -13.58 -5.28 -10.67
N ALA A 130 -12.34 -4.95 -10.31
CA ALA A 130 -11.22 -5.87 -10.52
C ALA A 130 -11.41 -7.19 -9.74
N GLU A 131 -11.83 -7.09 -8.47
CA GLU A 131 -12.10 -8.23 -7.61
C GLU A 131 -13.22 -9.12 -8.18
N ASP A 132 -14.34 -8.53 -8.63
CA ASP A 132 -15.44 -9.25 -9.29
C ASP A 132 -14.95 -10.10 -10.47
N TYR A 133 -14.07 -9.54 -11.31
CA TYR A 133 -13.50 -10.27 -12.44
C TYR A 133 -12.53 -11.37 -12.02
N PHE A 134 -11.79 -11.19 -10.93
CA PHE A 134 -10.85 -12.19 -10.43
C PHE A 134 -11.54 -13.33 -9.67
N ASP A 135 -12.76 -13.16 -9.16
CA ASP A 135 -13.50 -14.22 -8.47
C ASP A 135 -13.74 -15.46 -9.35
N ILE A 136 -13.99 -15.26 -10.65
CA ILE A 136 -14.13 -16.36 -11.62
C ILE A 136 -12.82 -17.17 -11.71
N GLY A 137 -11.68 -16.47 -11.71
CA GLY A 137 -10.35 -17.10 -11.71
C GLY A 137 -10.03 -17.77 -10.37
N LYS A 138 -10.44 -17.17 -9.25
CA LYS A 138 -10.25 -17.67 -7.89
C LYS A 138 -10.92 -19.02 -7.65
N GLU A 139 -12.18 -19.19 -8.09
CA GLU A 139 -12.91 -20.47 -8.02
C GLU A 139 -12.15 -21.62 -8.68
N ARG A 140 -11.32 -21.29 -9.68
CA ARG A 140 -10.54 -22.24 -10.48
C ARG A 140 -9.06 -22.22 -10.15
N LYS A 141 -8.67 -21.56 -9.06
CA LYS A 141 -7.29 -21.46 -8.57
C LYS A 141 -6.35 -20.88 -9.64
N SER A 142 -6.83 -19.92 -10.43
CA SER A 142 -6.01 -19.19 -11.39
C SER A 142 -4.92 -18.43 -10.65
N GLU A 143 -3.67 -18.71 -11.02
CA GLU A 143 -2.51 -18.06 -10.41
C GLU A 143 -2.55 -16.54 -10.57
N THR A 144 -2.92 -16.04 -11.75
CA THR A 144 -3.08 -14.61 -12.01
C THR A 144 -4.11 -13.98 -11.08
N ALA A 145 -5.29 -14.60 -10.95
CA ALA A 145 -6.35 -14.06 -10.10
C ALA A 145 -5.90 -13.97 -8.63
N LEU A 146 -5.28 -15.04 -8.10
CA LEU A 146 -4.81 -15.08 -6.73
C LEU A 146 -3.74 -14.02 -6.45
N ILE A 147 -2.81 -13.78 -7.39
CA ILE A 147 -1.80 -12.73 -7.26
C ILE A 147 -2.46 -11.35 -7.22
N TYR A 148 -3.37 -11.06 -8.15
CA TYR A 148 -4.01 -9.74 -8.18
C TYR A 148 -4.96 -9.50 -7.01
N LEU A 149 -5.64 -10.52 -6.51
CA LEU A 149 -6.46 -10.41 -5.29
C LEU A 149 -5.61 -10.03 -4.08
N ASP A 150 -4.42 -10.62 -3.92
CA ASP A 150 -3.46 -10.21 -2.88
C ASP A 150 -2.98 -8.76 -3.07
N LEU A 151 -2.72 -8.33 -4.31
CA LEU A 151 -2.36 -6.93 -4.60
C LEU A 151 -3.50 -5.96 -4.28
N ILE A 152 -4.74 -6.32 -4.64
CA ILE A 152 -5.95 -5.55 -4.36
C ILE A 152 -6.16 -5.42 -2.85
N GLU A 153 -6.07 -6.52 -2.11
CA GLU A 153 -6.24 -6.53 -0.65
C GLU A 153 -5.20 -5.62 0.02
N ASN A 154 -3.93 -5.73 -0.36
CA ASN A 154 -2.86 -4.88 0.17
C ASN A 154 -3.11 -3.39 -0.15
N LYS A 155 -3.60 -3.09 -1.35
CA LYS A 155 -3.93 -1.71 -1.74
C LYS A 155 -5.14 -1.16 -0.99
N LYS A 156 -6.18 -1.97 -0.78
CA LYS A 156 -7.35 -1.62 0.05
C LYS A 156 -6.92 -1.33 1.49
N LYS A 157 -6.09 -2.18 2.10
CA LYS A 157 -5.51 -1.93 3.43
C LYS A 157 -4.73 -0.62 3.50
N GLN A 158 -3.94 -0.28 2.47
CA GLN A 158 -3.25 1.00 2.43
C GLN A 158 -4.21 2.19 2.36
N ILE A 159 -5.29 2.08 1.60
CA ILE A 159 -6.34 3.11 1.54
C ILE A 159 -7.02 3.25 2.90
N GLU A 160 -7.40 2.14 3.54
CA GLU A 160 -8.00 2.14 4.89
C GLU A 160 -7.08 2.77 5.93
N PHE A 161 -5.77 2.48 5.88
CA PHE A 161 -4.78 3.12 6.74
C PHE A 161 -4.78 4.65 6.56
N GLN A 162 -4.74 5.11 5.31
CA GLN A 162 -4.72 6.53 5.00
C GLN A 162 -6.00 7.23 5.44
N ASP A 163 -7.16 6.61 5.21
CA ASP A 163 -8.45 7.17 5.63
C ASP A 163 -8.56 7.29 7.15
N ALA A 164 -8.17 6.24 7.88
CA ALA A 164 -8.11 6.26 9.34
C ALA A 164 -7.14 7.31 9.88
N LEU A 165 -5.96 7.45 9.26
CA LEU A 165 -4.96 8.46 9.63
C LEU A 165 -5.50 9.88 9.41
N LEU A 166 -6.08 10.17 8.24
CA LEU A 166 -6.63 11.48 7.91
C LEU A 166 -7.82 11.83 8.81
N THR A 167 -8.70 10.87 9.09
CA THR A 167 -9.80 11.04 10.04
C THR A 167 -9.26 11.38 11.43
N GLY A 168 -8.23 10.67 11.91
CA GLY A 168 -7.61 10.96 13.20
C GLY A 168 -6.99 12.35 13.25
N ILE A 169 -6.29 12.79 12.20
CA ILE A 169 -5.71 14.14 12.10
C ILE A 169 -6.80 15.21 12.14
N LYS A 170 -7.92 14.99 11.43
CA LYS A 170 -9.07 15.89 11.45
C LYS A 170 -9.68 15.99 12.85
N SER A 171 -10.00 14.87 13.49
CA SER A 171 -10.55 14.84 14.85
C SER A 171 -9.64 15.51 15.88
N ARG A 172 -8.32 15.30 15.77
CA ARG A 172 -7.32 15.96 16.63
C ARG A 172 -7.34 17.48 16.46
N ARG A 173 -7.47 17.98 15.22
CA ARG A 173 -7.58 19.41 14.92
C ARG A 173 -8.87 20.00 15.50
N ASP A 174 -9.96 19.24 15.44
CA ASP A 174 -11.26 19.61 15.97
C ASP A 174 -11.31 19.43 17.52
N GLN A 175 -10.20 19.04 18.15
CA GLN A 175 -10.02 18.78 19.59
C GLN A 175 -10.88 17.63 20.13
N ASP A 176 -11.46 16.80 19.27
CA ASP A 176 -12.05 15.52 19.67
C ASP A 176 -10.95 14.46 19.77
N PHE A 177 -10.22 14.51 20.88
CA PHE A 177 -9.09 13.62 21.10
C PHE A 177 -9.51 12.15 21.25
N LYS A 178 -10.72 11.87 21.76
CA LYS A 178 -11.24 10.49 21.86
C LYS A 178 -11.46 9.89 20.47
N ALA A 179 -12.10 10.63 19.56
CA ALA A 179 -12.26 10.18 18.18
C ALA A 179 -10.93 10.07 17.44
N ALA A 180 -9.98 10.97 17.70
CA ALA A 180 -8.64 10.91 17.14
C ALA A 180 -7.91 9.62 17.56
N ILE A 181 -7.92 9.28 18.84
CA ILE A 181 -7.31 8.06 19.38
C ILE A 181 -7.91 6.81 18.73
N ALA A 182 -9.24 6.74 18.59
CA ALA A 182 -9.91 5.62 17.94
C ALA A 182 -9.47 5.47 16.47
N SER A 183 -9.39 6.57 15.74
CA SER A 183 -8.96 6.57 14.34
C SER A 183 -7.49 6.15 14.18
N TYR A 184 -6.60 6.65 15.05
CA TYR A 184 -5.20 6.23 15.06
C TYR A 184 -5.03 4.76 15.46
N ASN A 185 -5.85 4.23 16.36
CA ASN A 185 -5.86 2.80 16.66
C ASN A 185 -6.19 1.97 15.43
N ASN A 186 -7.20 2.37 14.65
CA ASN A 186 -7.57 1.68 13.41
C ASN A 186 -6.42 1.71 12.38
N ALA A 187 -5.75 2.86 12.22
CA ALA A 187 -4.57 2.96 11.36
C ALA A 187 -3.43 2.02 11.83
N LEU A 188 -3.17 1.97 13.15
CA LEU A 188 -2.11 1.12 13.72
C LEU A 188 -2.44 -0.37 13.72
N VAL A 189 -3.68 -0.78 13.48
CA VAL A 189 -4.00 -2.20 13.20
C VAL A 189 -3.37 -2.63 11.86
N ILE A 190 -3.33 -1.72 10.89
CA ILE A 190 -2.84 -1.99 9.52
C ILE A 190 -1.33 -1.78 9.44
N GLN A 191 -0.84 -0.64 9.91
CA GLN A 191 0.59 -0.33 9.95
C GLN A 191 1.03 -0.12 11.41
N PRO A 192 1.33 -1.18 12.15
CA PRO A 192 1.55 -1.10 13.60
C PRO A 192 2.79 -0.31 14.02
N ASN A 193 3.76 -0.15 13.11
CA ASN A 193 5.02 0.53 13.37
C ASN A 193 5.12 1.89 12.65
N ASP A 194 4.00 2.48 12.22
CA ASP A 194 4.04 3.83 11.67
C ASP A 194 4.33 4.85 12.77
N VAL A 195 5.54 5.40 12.73
CA VAL A 195 6.08 6.31 13.77
C VAL A 195 5.24 7.58 13.88
N ALA A 196 4.80 8.13 12.76
CA ALA A 196 4.00 9.36 12.75
C ALA A 196 2.64 9.15 13.42
N THR A 197 1.96 8.03 13.12
CA THR A 197 0.68 7.68 13.73
C THR A 197 0.82 7.39 15.22
N LEU A 198 1.90 6.72 15.65
CA LEU A 198 2.21 6.53 17.08
C LEU A 198 2.43 7.87 17.80
N GLU A 199 3.17 8.80 17.19
CA GLU A 199 3.37 10.16 17.71
C GLU A 199 2.04 10.91 17.83
N PHE A 200 1.20 10.89 16.78
CA PHE A 200 -0.10 11.55 16.79
C PHE A 200 -1.06 10.96 17.83
N LYS A 201 -1.05 9.64 17.99
CA LYS A 201 -1.76 8.95 19.07
C LYS A 201 -1.25 9.39 20.43
N GLY A 202 0.06 9.42 20.64
CA GLY A 202 0.68 9.91 21.87
C GLY A 202 0.25 11.34 22.23
N TYR A 203 0.26 12.24 21.24
CA TYR A 203 -0.25 13.61 21.43
C TYR A 203 -1.75 13.64 21.77
N ALA A 204 -2.58 12.86 21.07
CA ALA A 204 -4.01 12.84 21.35
C ALA A 204 -4.33 12.26 22.74
N LEU A 205 -3.59 11.23 23.17
CA LEU A 205 -3.67 10.65 24.52
C LEU A 205 -3.28 11.67 25.59
N LEU A 206 -2.19 12.42 25.37
CA LEU A 206 -1.77 13.53 26.24
C LEU A 206 -2.88 14.56 26.43
N ARG A 207 -3.54 14.95 25.34
CA ARG A 207 -4.61 15.95 25.34
C ARG A 207 -5.95 15.42 25.87
N ASN A 208 -6.05 14.11 26.05
CA ASN A 208 -7.20 13.43 26.64
C ASN A 208 -6.88 12.91 28.06
N ASP A 209 -5.86 13.46 28.70
CA ASP A 209 -5.42 13.16 30.08
C ASP A 209 -5.05 11.67 30.33
N GLN A 210 -4.70 10.93 29.28
CA GLN A 210 -4.28 9.52 29.35
C GLN A 210 -2.75 9.41 29.24
N TYR A 211 -2.05 9.86 30.27
CA TYR A 211 -0.61 10.11 30.20
C TYR A 211 0.24 8.83 30.12
N GLU A 212 -0.12 7.79 30.87
CA GLU A 212 0.60 6.51 30.87
C GLU A 212 0.55 5.87 29.48
N LEU A 213 -0.64 5.81 28.87
CA LEU A 213 -0.84 5.32 27.51
C LEU A 213 -0.12 6.19 26.47
N ALA A 214 -0.04 7.50 26.70
CA ALA A 214 0.70 8.39 25.83
C ALA A 214 2.20 8.07 25.86
N ILE A 215 2.76 7.86 27.04
CA ILE A 215 4.17 7.46 27.21
C ILE A 215 4.43 6.14 26.52
N GLU A 216 3.57 5.12 26.68
CA GLU A 216 3.71 3.84 25.98
C GLU A 216 3.77 4.01 24.46
N ALA A 217 2.83 4.78 23.89
CA ALA A 217 2.79 5.03 22.44
C ALA A 217 4.03 5.78 21.95
N LEU A 218 4.47 6.79 22.70
CA LEU A 218 5.62 7.62 22.34
C LEU A 218 6.96 6.92 22.56
N GLU A 219 7.09 6.07 23.58
CA GLU A 219 8.27 5.22 23.79
C GLU A 219 8.44 4.22 22.64
N ARG A 220 7.32 3.63 22.19
CA ARG A 220 7.34 2.81 20.97
C ARG A 220 7.76 3.63 19.75
N ALA A 221 7.24 4.84 19.56
CA ALA A 221 7.67 5.71 18.48
C ALA A 221 9.18 6.05 18.57
N LYS A 222 9.68 6.34 19.78
CA LYS A 222 11.10 6.63 20.06
C LYS A 222 12.00 5.44 19.72
N SER A 223 11.59 4.21 20.03
CA SER A 223 12.35 3.01 19.68
C SER A 223 12.47 2.77 18.17
N LEU A 224 11.47 3.20 17.39
CA LEU A 224 11.42 3.03 15.95
C LEU A 224 12.17 4.15 15.22
N ASP A 225 12.06 5.39 15.71
CA ASP A 225 12.84 6.55 15.23
C ASP A 225 13.31 7.41 16.42
N PRO A 226 14.54 7.16 16.90
CA PRO A 226 15.11 7.90 18.02
C PRO A 226 15.44 9.37 17.72
N THR A 227 15.33 9.82 16.47
CA THR A 227 15.73 11.18 16.05
C THR A 227 14.55 12.14 15.94
N ARG A 228 13.33 11.62 16.05
CA ARG A 228 12.10 12.38 15.82
C ARG A 228 11.81 13.36 16.95
N LYS A 229 12.10 14.63 16.70
CA LYS A 229 12.01 15.73 17.69
C LYS A 229 10.68 15.79 18.47
N LEU A 230 9.56 15.69 17.75
CA LEU A 230 8.22 15.80 18.36
C LEU A 230 7.89 14.64 19.30
N VAL A 231 8.43 13.44 19.05
CA VAL A 231 8.26 12.29 19.95
C VAL A 231 8.90 12.58 21.31
N HIS A 232 10.15 13.05 21.32
CA HIS A 232 10.86 13.42 22.54
C HIS A 232 10.20 14.59 23.28
N LEU A 233 9.78 15.63 22.56
CA LEU A 233 9.05 16.76 23.16
C LEU A 233 7.76 16.30 23.84
N ASN A 234 6.98 15.45 23.17
CA ASN A 234 5.72 14.93 23.70
C ASN A 234 5.96 13.98 24.88
N LEU A 235 7.03 13.17 24.89
CA LEU A 235 7.40 12.34 26.04
C LEU A 235 7.67 13.19 27.28
N VAL A 236 8.48 14.24 27.14
CA VAL A 236 8.76 15.14 28.26
C VAL A 236 7.49 15.85 28.72
N LYS A 237 6.63 16.33 27.80
CA LYS A 237 5.30 16.87 28.13
C LYS A 237 4.47 15.86 28.94
N ALA A 238 4.49 14.58 28.56
CA ALA A 238 3.76 13.53 29.28
C ALA A 238 4.29 13.30 30.70
N TYR A 239 5.60 13.19 30.87
CA TYR A 239 6.19 13.04 32.20
C TYR A 239 5.96 14.28 33.08
N CYS A 240 5.97 15.49 32.51
CA CYS A 240 5.61 16.71 33.23
C CYS A 240 4.17 16.69 33.73
N LEU A 241 3.22 16.27 32.89
CA LEU A 241 1.80 16.19 33.26
C LEU A 241 1.53 15.09 34.30
N MET A 242 2.32 14.02 34.28
CA MET A 242 2.38 13.02 35.35
C MET A 242 3.12 13.49 36.62
N GLN A 243 3.70 14.70 36.60
CA GLN A 243 4.53 15.25 37.69
C GLN A 243 5.73 14.36 38.05
N SER A 244 6.24 13.59 37.08
CA SER A 244 7.39 12.71 37.27
C SER A 244 8.68 13.41 36.86
N ASP A 245 9.30 14.14 37.80
CA ASP A 245 10.60 14.78 37.58
C ASP A 245 11.71 13.77 37.24
N HIS A 246 11.60 12.53 37.76
CA HIS A 246 12.49 11.43 37.38
C HIS A 246 12.31 11.08 35.89
N GLY A 247 11.07 10.92 35.43
CA GLY A 247 10.77 10.61 34.03
C GLY A 247 11.21 11.72 33.09
N VAL A 248 10.99 12.99 33.45
CA VAL A 248 11.49 14.15 32.70
C VAL A 248 13.00 14.09 32.55
N LYS A 249 13.73 13.92 33.67
CA LYS A 249 15.20 13.82 33.67
C LYS A 249 15.70 12.66 32.82
N GLN A 250 15.09 11.49 32.96
CA GLN A 250 15.48 10.30 32.21
C GLN A 250 15.23 10.47 30.72
N SER A 251 14.03 10.92 30.33
CA SER A 251 13.66 11.13 28.93
C SER A 251 14.56 12.13 28.22
N ILE A 252 14.97 13.21 28.89
CA ILE A 252 15.90 14.20 28.32
C ILE A 252 17.31 13.60 28.16
N LYS A 253 17.80 12.88 29.17
CA LYS A 253 19.15 12.29 29.14
C LYS A 253 19.33 11.20 28.10
N GLU A 254 18.31 10.38 27.90
CA GLU A 254 18.31 9.31 26.90
C GLU A 254 18.07 9.84 25.48
N SER A 255 17.64 11.10 25.34
CA SER A 255 17.36 11.70 24.04
C SER A 255 18.63 11.99 23.26
N LEU A 256 18.64 11.61 21.97
CA LEU A 256 19.72 11.94 21.04
C LEU A 256 19.76 13.44 20.66
N LEU A 257 18.79 14.24 21.11
CA LEU A 257 18.67 15.66 20.76
C LEU A 257 19.56 16.58 21.60
N GLY A 258 20.06 16.09 22.74
CA GLY A 258 20.85 16.86 23.70
C GLY A 258 20.03 17.83 24.55
N GLU A 259 20.54 18.14 25.76
CA GLU A 259 19.81 18.96 26.75
C GLU A 259 19.46 20.37 26.24
N LYS A 260 20.35 20.98 25.44
CA LYS A 260 20.15 22.32 24.88
C LYS A 260 18.85 22.43 24.06
N GLN A 261 18.49 21.39 23.30
CA GLN A 261 17.26 21.42 22.49
C GLN A 261 16.00 21.55 23.35
N PHE A 262 15.98 20.94 24.53
CA PHE A 262 14.86 21.02 25.48
C PHE A 262 14.83 22.35 26.22
N VAL A 263 16.00 22.92 26.56
CA VAL A 263 16.11 24.29 27.10
C VAL A 263 15.54 25.28 26.10
N ASP A 264 15.99 25.23 24.85
CA ASP A 264 15.51 26.11 23.79
C ASP A 264 13.97 26.02 23.66
N TRP A 265 13.41 24.80 23.64
CA TRP A 265 11.95 24.60 23.63
C TRP A 265 11.26 25.17 24.86
N TYR A 266 11.75 24.93 26.07
CA TYR A 266 11.13 25.44 27.30
C TYR A 266 11.12 26.98 27.35
N THR A 267 12.12 27.59 26.72
CA THR A 267 12.26 29.06 26.64
C THR A 267 11.33 29.69 25.61
N VAL A 268 10.99 29.01 24.51
CA VAL A 268 10.17 29.61 23.44
C VAL A 268 8.74 29.06 23.30
N ASP A 269 8.51 27.79 23.68
CA ASP A 269 7.20 27.14 23.57
C ASP A 269 6.38 27.37 24.86
N LEU A 270 5.38 28.25 24.78
CA LEU A 270 4.47 28.58 25.88
C LEU A 270 3.65 27.38 26.36
N GLU A 271 3.25 26.48 25.46
CA GLU A 271 2.50 25.28 25.83
C GLU A 271 3.41 24.35 26.62
N PHE A 272 4.63 24.11 26.13
CA PHE A 272 5.59 23.26 26.81
C PHE A 272 5.94 23.80 28.20
N ARG A 273 6.23 25.10 28.32
CA ARG A 273 6.46 25.73 29.61
C ARG A 273 5.27 25.57 30.55
N ARG A 274 4.05 25.81 30.05
CA ARG A 274 2.83 25.67 30.86
C ARG A 274 2.64 24.23 31.35
N MET A 275 2.83 23.23 30.49
CA MET A 275 2.71 21.82 30.87
C MET A 275 3.79 21.40 31.87
N CYS A 276 4.98 21.99 31.79
CA CYS A 276 6.15 21.62 32.58
C CYS A 276 6.49 22.59 33.72
N HIS A 277 5.63 23.56 34.05
CA HIS A 277 5.95 24.60 35.04
C HIS A 277 6.22 24.06 36.46
N HIS A 278 5.73 22.85 36.77
CA HIS A 278 6.00 22.18 38.05
C HIS A 278 7.33 21.40 38.07
N SER A 279 7.98 21.19 36.93
CA SER A 279 9.19 20.39 36.86
C SER A 279 10.39 21.14 37.42
N LYS A 280 10.94 20.65 38.52
CA LYS A 280 12.16 21.21 39.12
C LYS A 280 13.36 20.95 38.22
N TYR A 281 13.42 19.77 37.61
CA TYR A 281 14.53 19.40 36.73
C TYR A 281 14.67 20.36 35.54
N LEU A 282 13.57 20.64 34.83
CA LEU A 282 13.60 21.58 33.70
C LEU A 282 13.97 23.00 34.14
N SER A 283 13.44 23.46 35.27
CA SER A 283 13.76 24.79 35.82
C SER A 283 15.25 24.92 36.17
N GLU A 284 15.82 23.91 36.83
CA GLU A 284 17.27 23.85 37.13
C GLU A 284 18.11 23.74 35.85
N LEU A 285 17.65 22.95 34.87
CA LEU A 285 18.36 22.78 33.60
C LEU A 285 18.47 24.11 32.84
N VAL A 286 17.38 24.88 32.77
CA VAL A 286 17.36 26.20 32.13
C VAL A 286 18.31 27.17 32.85
N ASN A 287 18.21 27.29 34.18
CA ASN A 287 19.08 28.16 34.97
C ASN A 287 20.58 27.83 34.76
N ARG A 288 20.93 26.53 34.70
CA ARG A 288 22.32 26.11 34.44
C ARG A 288 22.81 26.53 33.06
N HIS A 289 21.94 26.55 32.05
CA HIS A 289 22.33 26.97 30.71
C HIS A 289 22.39 28.50 30.57
N GLU A 290 21.55 29.25 31.29
CA GLU A 290 21.62 30.73 31.33
C GLU A 290 22.87 31.25 32.03
N LEU A 291 23.36 30.54 33.05
CA LEU A 291 24.59 30.92 33.78
C LEU A 291 25.88 30.56 33.03
N ASN A 292 25.81 29.68 32.03
CA ASN A 292 26.97 29.15 31.30
C ASN A 292 27.05 29.62 29.83
N GLY A 293 26.10 30.45 29.37
CA GLY A 293 26.03 31.00 28.01
C GLY A 293 26.41 32.47 27.97
#